data_AF-A0A7J2JA31-F1
#
_entry.id   AF-A0A7J2JA31-F1
#
_cell.length_a   1.000
_cell.length_b   1.000
_cell.length_c   1.000
_cell.angle_alpha   90.00
_cell.angle_beta   90.00
_cell.angle_gamma   90.00
#
_symmetry.space_group_name_H-M   'P 1'
#
loop_
_entity.id
_entity.type
_entity.pdbx_description
1 polymer ?
#
loop_
_entity_poly.entity_id
_entity_poly.type
_entity_poly.pdbx_seq_one_letter_code
_entity_poly.pdbx_strand_id
1 'polypeptide(L)' 'AHCPPCLDVKVGDKVKIGECRPISKGVSFVVIQKLEGEKR' A
#
# COMPACT_ATOMS: atom_id res chain seq x y z
N ALA A 1 1.40 -5.90 -3.98
CA ALA A 1 1.68 -5.26 -2.68
C ALA A 1 0.73 -5.84 -1.65
N HIS A 2 1.21 -6.08 -0.43
CA HIS A 2 0.38 -6.57 0.67
C HIS A 2 -0.35 -5.38 1.32
N CYS A 3 -1.66 -5.50 1.46
CA CYS A 3 -2.48 -4.54 2.19
C CYS A 3 -2.60 -5.01 3.64
N PRO A 4 -2.00 -4.30 4.61
CA PRO A 4 -2.22 -4.65 6.00
C PRO A 4 -3.69 -4.39 6.38
N PRO A 5 -4.28 -5.18 7.29
CA PRO A 5 -5.70 -5.11 7.64
C PRO A 5 -6.10 -3.80 8.34
N CYS A 6 -5.13 -2.97 8.71
CA CYS A 6 -5.34 -1.65 9.30
C CYS A 6 -5.45 -0.51 8.29
N LEU A 7 -5.21 -0.76 7.00
CA LEU A 7 -5.34 0.24 5.93
C LEU A 7 -6.55 -0.13 5.06
N ASP A 8 -7.64 0.61 5.19
CA ASP A 8 -8.87 0.46 4.39
C ASP A 8 -8.71 0.96 2.94
N VAL A 9 -7.82 0.38 2.15
CA VAL A 9 -7.56 0.76 0.75
C VAL A 9 -8.62 0.17 -0.18
N LYS A 10 -9.24 1.00 -1.02
CA LYS A 10 -10.19 0.57 -2.05
C LYS A 10 -9.56 0.61 -3.45
N VAL A 11 -10.17 -0.14 -4.36
CA VAL A 11 -9.77 -0.13 -5.78
C VAL A 11 -10.02 1.26 -6.35
N GLY A 12 -8.94 1.94 -6.77
CA GLY A 12 -8.98 3.32 -7.26
C GLY A 12 -8.21 4.33 -6.40
N ASP A 13 -7.84 3.97 -5.17
CA ASP A 13 -7.02 4.81 -4.31
C ASP A 13 -5.56 4.86 -4.81
N LYS A 14 -4.99 6.06 -4.90
CA LYS A 14 -3.53 6.21 -5.03
C LYS A 14 -2.91 5.87 -3.70
N VAL A 15 -1.94 4.97 -3.70
CA VAL A 15 -1.23 4.58 -2.47
C VAL A 15 0.27 4.61 -2.67
N LYS A 16 0.99 4.93 -1.60
CA LYS A 16 2.43 4.82 -1.51
C LYS A 16 2.78 3.45 -0.96
N ILE A 17 3.52 2.69 -1.75
CA ILE A 17 4.09 1.40 -1.36
C ILE A 17 5.55 1.57 -0.98
N GLY A 18 6.02 0.74 -0.05
CA GLY A 18 7.43 0.60 0.28
C GLY A 18 7.89 -0.85 0.10
N GLU A 19 9.17 -1.01 -0.20
CA GLU A 19 9.84 -2.30 -0.27
C GLU A 19 10.06 -2.89 1.13
N CYS A 20 10.01 -4.21 1.22
CA CYS A 20 10.23 -4.97 2.45
C CYS A 20 10.78 -6.36 2.12
N ARG A 21 10.99 -7.18 3.16
CA ARG A 21 11.30 -8.61 2.96
C ARG A 21 10.22 -9.29 2.10
N PRO A 22 10.56 -10.29 1.28
CA PRO A 22 9.57 -11.01 0.48
C PRO A 22 8.52 -11.66 1.39
N ILE A 23 7.26 -11.24 1.21
CA ILE A 23 6.10 -11.77 1.94
C ILE A 23 5.53 -12.99 1.22
N SER A 24 5.69 -13.07 -0.11
CA SER A 24 5.25 -14.18 -0.95
C SER A 24 6.00 -14.19 -2.29
N LYS A 25 5.77 -15.22 -3.12
CA LYS A 25 6.46 -15.46 -4.40
C LYS A 25 6.50 -14.26 -5.36
N GLY A 26 5.52 -13.35 -5.29
CA GLY A 26 5.46 -12.14 -6.10
C GLY A 26 5.20 -10.86 -5.31
N VAL A 27 5.33 -10.88 -3.98
CA VAL A 27 4.99 -9.73 -3.13
C VAL A 27 6.13 -9.43 -2.17
N SER A 28 6.86 -8.36 -2.47
CA SER A 28 7.94 -7.81 -1.63
C SER A 28 7.68 -6.34 -1.25
N PHE A 29 6.41 -5.93 -1.33
CA PHE A 29 6.00 -4.54 -1.12
C PHE A 29 4.81 -4.49 -0.17
N VAL A 30 4.80 -3.52 0.73
CA VAL A 30 3.72 -3.24 1.68
C VAL A 30 3.19 -1.84 1.44
N VAL A 31 1.88 -1.64 1.61
CA VAL A 31 1.26 -0.31 1.53
C VAL A 31 1.58 0.47 2.81
N ILE A 32 2.11 1.68 2.67
CA ILE A 32 2.52 2.54 3.80
C ILE A 32 1.51 3.67 4.04
N GLN A 33 1.03 4.31 2.97
CA GLN A 33 0.16 5.48 3.08
C GLN A 33 -0.80 5.58 1.90
N LYS A 34 -2.02 6.06 2.14
CA LYS A 34 -2.92 6.51 1.08
C LYS A 34 -2.57 7.93 0.64
N LEU A 35 -2.44 8.13 -0.66
CA LEU A 35 -2.25 9.42 -1.32
C LEU A 35 -3.60 9.94 -1.85
N GLU A 36 -4.67 9.81 -1.05
CA GLU A 36 -5.95 10.46 -1.36
C GLU A 36 -5.76 11.97 -1.18
N GLY A 37 -5.76 12.69 -2.30
CA GLY A 37 -5.98 14.12 -2.37
C GLY A 37 -4.96 14.96 -1.61
N GLU A 38 -4.03 15.53 -2.36
CA GLU A 38 -3.35 16.77 -2.01
C GLU A 38 -4.41 17.82 -1.61
N LYS A 39 -4.74 17.89 -0.31
CA LYS A 39 -5.32 19.06 0.33
C LYS A 39 -4.18 19.81 0.98
N ARG A 40 -3.45 20.60 0.19
CA ARG A 40 -2.79 21.83 0.63
C ARG A 40 -2.39 22.67 -0.57
#